data_AF-A0A0L0MYJ2-F1
#
_entry.id   AF-A0A0L0MYJ2-F1
#
_cell.length_a   1.000
_cell.length_b   1.000
_cell.length_c   1.000
_cell.angle_alpha   90.00
_cell.angle_beta   90.00
_cell.angle_gamma   90.00
#
_symmetry.space_group_name_H-M   'P 1'
#
loop_
_entity.id
_entity.type
_entity.pdbx_description
1 polymer ?
#
loop_
_entity_poly.entity_id
_entity_poly.type
_entity_poly.pdbx_seq_one_letter_code
_entity_poly.pdbx_strand_id
1 'polypeptide(L)'
;MYPDAPLILNQRNEGGAAWFKSFEGNLGFFRSLTYYLLYFPINVKKFGVGLSPEFYDVYQDFVQLEAEKHGCKVLIWKAADGWEPLCKFLDKEAPKDEPLPWVNDSAAIRHEHRQEGSRRARHPVVGSLSWAAILGGAYAAWRYGPQLAGFASSRMGHMLGNAALFN
;
A
#
# COMPACT_ATOMS: atom_id res chain seq x y z
N MET A 1 -7.69 -22.01 23.85
CA MET A 1 -8.04 -22.51 22.50
C MET A 1 -9.53 -22.83 22.52
N TYR A 2 -10.26 -22.55 21.45
CA TYR A 2 -11.72 -22.74 21.36
C TYR A 2 -12.00 -24.11 20.73
N PRO A 3 -12.24 -25.18 21.52
CA PRO A 3 -12.34 -26.55 21.00
C PRO A 3 -13.58 -26.77 20.13
N ASP A 4 -14.66 -26.03 20.41
CA ASP A 4 -15.95 -26.19 19.74
C ASP A 4 -16.17 -25.18 18.61
N ALA A 5 -15.15 -24.37 18.28
CA ALA A 5 -15.28 -23.35 17.25
C ALA A 5 -15.38 -24.00 15.85
N PRO A 6 -16.39 -23.64 15.04
CA PRO A 6 -16.51 -24.14 13.67
C PRO A 6 -15.37 -23.60 12.81
N LEU A 7 -14.78 -24.46 11.97
CA LEU A 7 -13.73 -24.05 11.03
C LEU A 7 -14.34 -23.80 9.65
N ILE A 8 -14.11 -22.60 9.11
CA ILE A 8 -14.51 -22.25 7.74
C ILE A 8 -13.24 -22.01 6.94
N LEU A 9 -13.08 -22.78 5.87
CA LEU A 9 -11.95 -22.70 4.97
C LEU A 9 -12.39 -22.08 3.64
N ASN A 10 -12.00 -20.82 3.43
CA ASN A 10 -12.39 -20.10 2.22
C ASN A 10 -11.56 -20.57 1.01
N GLN A 11 -12.23 -20.87 -0.09
CA GLN A 11 -11.58 -21.19 -1.37
C GLN A 11 -12.03 -20.28 -2.51
N ARG A 12 -11.14 -20.12 -3.50
CA ARG A 12 -11.41 -19.38 -4.75
C ARG A 12 -11.65 -20.35 -5.91
N ASN A 13 -12.53 -19.99 -6.83
CA ASN A 13 -12.85 -20.82 -8.01
C ASN A 13 -11.63 -21.09 -8.91
N GLU A 14 -10.72 -20.13 -9.00
CA GLU A 14 -9.52 -20.20 -9.84
C GLU A 14 -8.27 -20.64 -9.05
N GLY A 15 -8.44 -21.17 -7.83
CA GLY A 15 -7.38 -21.77 -7.01
C GLY A 15 -6.22 -20.83 -6.68
N GLY A 16 -5.03 -21.43 -6.55
CA GLY A 16 -3.80 -20.73 -6.14
C GLY A 16 -3.33 -19.65 -7.11
N ALA A 17 -3.55 -19.82 -8.42
CA ALA A 17 -3.12 -18.85 -9.42
C ALA A 17 -3.82 -17.49 -9.27
N ALA A 18 -5.15 -17.50 -9.11
CA ALA A 18 -5.91 -16.26 -8.91
C ALA A 18 -5.68 -15.65 -7.54
N TRP A 19 -5.52 -16.48 -6.51
CA TRP A 19 -5.11 -16.01 -5.19
C TRP A 19 -3.76 -15.29 -5.26
N PHE A 20 -2.76 -15.89 -5.90
CA PHE A 20 -1.42 -15.35 -5.99
C PHE A 20 -1.37 -14.05 -6.80
N LYS A 21 -2.07 -13.99 -7.93
CA LYS A 21 -2.21 -12.76 -8.73
C LYS A 21 -2.84 -11.61 -7.92
N SER A 22 -3.86 -11.91 -7.12
CA SER A 22 -4.50 -10.92 -6.24
C SER A 22 -3.58 -10.49 -5.10
N PHE A 23 -2.85 -11.45 -4.51
CA PHE A 23 -1.85 -11.20 -3.49
C PHE A 23 -0.73 -10.27 -4.01
N GLU A 24 -0.16 -10.56 -5.19
CA GLU A 24 0.88 -9.70 -5.78
C GLU A 24 0.35 -8.31 -6.12
N GLY A 25 -0.88 -8.22 -6.64
CA GLY A 25 -1.49 -6.96 -7.05
C GLY A 25 -1.84 -6.00 -5.90
N ASN A 26 -2.20 -6.53 -4.73
CA ASN A 26 -2.70 -5.73 -3.60
C ASN A 26 -1.72 -5.69 -2.42
N LEU A 27 -1.02 -6.80 -2.16
CA LEU A 27 -0.15 -6.99 -1.00
C LEU A 27 1.33 -7.05 -1.39
N GLY A 28 1.68 -6.76 -2.65
CA GLY A 28 3.06 -6.71 -3.13
C GLY A 28 3.95 -5.73 -2.36
N PHE A 29 3.38 -4.73 -1.66
CA PHE A 29 4.11 -3.87 -0.71
C PHE A 29 4.87 -4.66 0.36
N PHE A 30 4.31 -5.79 0.82
CA PHE A 30 4.98 -6.68 1.78
C PHE A 30 6.24 -7.36 1.23
N ARG A 31 6.47 -7.26 -0.09
CA ARG A 31 7.71 -7.69 -0.75
C ARG A 31 8.71 -6.55 -0.95
N SER A 32 8.37 -5.31 -0.57
CA SER A 32 9.29 -4.19 -0.70
C SER A 32 10.44 -4.29 0.31
N LEU A 33 11.63 -3.84 -0.10
CA LEU A 33 12.78 -3.75 0.80
C LEU A 33 12.45 -2.93 2.06
N THR A 34 11.68 -1.85 1.90
CA THR A 34 11.21 -1.01 3.01
C THR A 34 10.39 -1.79 4.04
N TYR A 35 9.49 -2.67 3.59
CA TYR A 35 8.69 -3.49 4.50
C TYR A 35 9.57 -4.49 5.26
N TYR A 36 10.48 -5.18 4.57
CA TYR A 36 11.41 -6.11 5.21
C TYR A 36 12.32 -5.44 6.24
N LEU A 37 12.76 -4.20 5.97
CA LEU A 37 13.57 -3.42 6.90
C LEU A 37 12.81 -2.99 8.16
N LEU A 38 11.49 -2.82 8.09
CA LEU A 38 10.68 -2.28 9.19
C LEU A 38 9.94 -3.37 10.01
N TYR A 39 9.49 -4.46 9.40
CA TYR A 39 8.47 -5.34 10.00
C TYR A 39 8.87 -6.81 10.20
N PHE A 40 10.14 -7.17 9.98
CA PHE A 40 10.67 -8.56 10.05
C PHE A 40 10.02 -9.53 9.03
N PRO A 41 10.76 -10.54 8.53
CA PRO A 41 10.25 -11.44 7.50
C PRO A 41 9.24 -12.45 8.04
N ILE A 42 8.13 -12.65 7.32
CA ILE A 42 7.24 -13.81 7.50
C ILE A 42 8.02 -15.06 7.09
N ASN A 43 8.22 -16.00 8.02
CA ASN A 43 8.95 -17.23 7.75
C ASN A 43 8.04 -18.24 7.03
N VAL A 44 8.06 -18.22 5.70
CA VAL A 44 7.30 -19.15 4.84
C VAL A 44 7.89 -20.57 4.76
N LYS A 45 9.01 -20.85 5.44
CA LYS A 45 9.72 -22.15 5.32
C LYS A 45 8.94 -23.35 5.87
N LYS A 46 7.85 -23.15 6.62
CA LYS A 46 7.06 -24.22 7.25
C LYS A 46 6.52 -25.24 6.22
N PHE A 47 6.19 -24.80 5.01
CA PHE A 47 5.46 -25.60 4.04
C PHE A 47 6.34 -26.19 2.93
N GLY A 48 7.66 -25.99 2.97
CA GLY A 48 8.59 -26.48 1.95
C GLY A 48 8.47 -25.80 0.58
N VAL A 49 7.42 -25.01 0.36
CA VAL A 49 7.18 -24.18 -0.82
C VAL A 49 7.32 -22.70 -0.47
N GLY A 50 7.86 -21.92 -1.42
CA GLY A 50 7.92 -20.47 -1.30
C GLY A 50 6.53 -19.83 -1.44
N LEU A 51 6.47 -18.52 -1.30
CA LEU A 51 5.24 -17.77 -1.58
C LEU A 51 4.98 -17.77 -3.10
N SER A 52 4.14 -18.69 -3.56
CA SER A 52 3.84 -18.97 -4.97
C SER A 52 2.38 -19.44 -5.12
N PRO A 53 1.84 -19.65 -6.34
CA PRO A 53 0.52 -20.24 -6.53
C PRO A 53 0.35 -21.58 -5.80
N GLU A 54 1.39 -22.42 -5.80
CA GLU A 54 1.39 -23.74 -5.15
C GLU A 54 1.26 -23.64 -3.63
N PHE A 55 1.75 -22.54 -3.03
CA PHE A 55 1.62 -22.29 -1.59
C PHE A 55 0.17 -22.33 -1.13
N TYR A 56 -0.75 -21.77 -1.94
CA TYR A 56 -2.16 -21.75 -1.60
C TYR A 56 -2.70 -23.17 -1.47
N ASP A 57 -2.44 -24.05 -2.43
CA ASP A 57 -2.95 -25.42 -2.39
C ASP A 57 -2.33 -26.22 -1.22
N VAL A 58 -1.00 -26.12 -1.03
CA VAL A 58 -0.30 -26.76 0.10
C VAL A 58 -0.83 -26.30 1.45
N TYR A 59 -1.15 -25.01 1.59
CA TYR A 59 -1.74 -24.47 2.81
C TYR A 59 -3.17 -24.98 3.03
N GLN A 60 -3.99 -25.04 1.98
CA GLN A 60 -5.37 -25.56 2.06
C GLN A 60 -5.39 -27.04 2.47
N ASP A 61 -4.48 -27.84 1.93
CA ASP A 61 -4.32 -29.25 2.30
C ASP A 61 -3.87 -29.40 3.75
N PHE A 62 -2.90 -28.60 4.16
CA PHE A 62 -2.43 -28.58 5.56
C PHE A 62 -3.57 -28.28 6.54
N VAL A 63 -4.39 -27.25 6.27
CA VAL A 63 -5.50 -26.89 7.17
C VAL A 63 -6.53 -28.02 7.27
N GLN A 64 -6.86 -28.69 6.16
CA GLN A 64 -7.78 -29.82 6.17
C GLN A 64 -7.23 -31.01 6.95
N LEU A 65 -5.95 -31.36 6.73
CA LEU A 65 -5.28 -32.45 7.44
C LEU A 65 -5.20 -32.18 8.96
N GLU A 66 -4.90 -30.95 9.37
CA GLU A 66 -4.88 -30.59 10.78
C GLU A 66 -6.29 -30.62 11.39
N ALA A 67 -7.29 -30.13 10.67
CA ALA A 67 -8.68 -30.19 11.13
C ALA A 67 -9.17 -31.63 11.33
N GLU A 68 -8.82 -32.53 10.40
CA GLU A 68 -9.15 -33.96 10.51
C GLU A 68 -8.48 -34.60 11.73
N LYS A 69 -7.19 -34.34 11.96
CA LYS A 69 -6.46 -34.83 13.15
C LYS A 69 -7.11 -34.38 14.46
N HIS A 70 -7.73 -33.21 14.46
CA HIS A 70 -8.40 -32.64 15.63
C HIS A 70 -9.91 -32.95 15.68
N GLY A 71 -10.45 -33.70 14.72
CA GLY A 71 -11.89 -34.01 14.65
C GLY A 71 -12.77 -32.78 14.43
N CYS A 72 -12.20 -31.69 13.90
CA CYS A 72 -12.91 -30.45 13.65
C CYS A 72 -13.79 -30.57 12.41
N LYS A 73 -15.05 -30.12 12.51
CA LYS A 73 -15.90 -29.94 11.33
C LYS A 73 -15.38 -28.75 10.53
N VAL A 74 -15.19 -28.95 9.23
CA VAL A 74 -14.73 -27.91 8.30
C VAL A 74 -15.78 -27.67 7.24
N LEU A 75 -16.14 -26.39 7.04
CA LEU A 75 -16.86 -25.97 5.85
C LEU A 75 -15.86 -25.42 4.83
N ILE A 76 -15.75 -26.10 3.69
CA ILE A 76 -15.11 -25.53 2.50
C ILE A 76 -16.16 -24.63 1.84
N TRP A 77 -15.86 -23.33 1.77
CA TRP A 77 -16.82 -22.33 1.31
C TRP A 77 -16.17 -21.34 0.34
N LYS A 78 -16.90 -20.97 -0.71
CA LYS A 78 -16.51 -19.91 -1.64
C LYS A 78 -17.49 -18.76 -1.53
N ALA A 79 -17.01 -17.54 -1.76
CA ALA A 79 -17.89 -16.36 -1.77
C ALA A 79 -19.03 -16.48 -2.80
N ALA A 80 -18.82 -17.22 -3.90
CA ALA A 80 -19.85 -17.48 -4.89
C ALA A 80 -20.98 -18.40 -4.38
N ASP A 81 -20.75 -19.17 -3.31
CA ASP A 81 -21.74 -20.08 -2.74
C ASP A 81 -22.79 -19.33 -1.89
N GLY A 82 -22.56 -18.05 -1.59
CA GLY A 82 -23.51 -17.19 -0.89
C GLY A 82 -23.70 -17.53 0.59
N TRP A 83 -24.79 -17.01 1.18
CA TRP A 83 -25.09 -17.13 2.60
C TRP A 83 -25.51 -18.53 3.04
N GLU A 84 -26.22 -19.26 2.17
CA GLU A 84 -26.93 -20.48 2.55
C GLU A 84 -26.05 -21.58 3.17
N PRO A 85 -24.95 -22.04 2.53
CA PRO A 85 -24.08 -23.06 3.12
C PRO A 85 -23.36 -22.59 4.39
N LEU A 86 -23.02 -21.31 4.46
CA LEU A 86 -22.34 -20.71 5.61
C LEU A 86 -23.27 -20.62 6.83
N CYS A 87 -24.47 -20.07 6.64
CA CYS A 87 -25.46 -19.94 7.70
C CYS A 87 -25.94 -21.30 8.20
N LYS A 88 -26.17 -22.26 7.28
CA LYS A 88 -26.51 -23.64 7.66
C LYS A 88 -25.42 -24.31 8.49
N PHE A 89 -24.15 -24.13 8.13
CA PHE A 89 -23.03 -24.69 8.89
C PHE A 89 -22.88 -24.08 10.29
N LEU A 90 -23.29 -22.82 10.44
CA LEU A 90 -23.27 -22.09 11.70
C LEU A 90 -24.57 -22.21 12.51
N ASP A 91 -25.54 -23.00 12.05
CA ASP A 91 -26.88 -23.11 12.62
C ASP A 91 -27.58 -21.74 12.77
N LYS A 92 -27.46 -20.89 11.74
CA LYS A 92 -28.07 -19.55 11.67
C LYS A 92 -29.03 -19.44 10.49
N GLU A 93 -30.00 -18.55 10.62
CA GLU A 93 -30.85 -18.16 9.49
C GLU A 93 -30.05 -17.29 8.50
N ALA A 94 -30.22 -17.57 7.21
CA ALA A 94 -29.62 -16.75 6.16
C ALA A 94 -30.38 -15.41 6.04
N PRO A 95 -29.67 -14.28 5.85
CA PRO A 95 -30.32 -13.00 5.54
C PRO A 95 -31.16 -13.13 4.26
N LYS A 96 -32.40 -12.65 4.29
CA LYS A 96 -33.34 -12.75 3.15
C LYS A 96 -33.12 -11.68 2.10
N ASP A 97 -32.83 -10.45 2.54
CA ASP A 97 -32.80 -9.26 1.68
C ASP A 97 -31.40 -8.64 1.55
N GLU A 98 -30.37 -9.30 2.10
CA GLU A 98 -28.99 -8.80 2.08
C GLU A 98 -28.09 -9.67 1.21
N PRO A 99 -27.50 -9.12 0.12
CA PRO A 99 -26.52 -9.86 -0.66
C PRO A 99 -25.25 -10.10 0.16
N LEU A 100 -24.53 -11.18 -0.16
CA LEU A 100 -23.22 -11.42 0.45
C LEU A 100 -22.29 -10.22 0.17
N PRO A 101 -21.60 -9.67 1.18
CA PRO A 101 -20.74 -8.50 0.99
C PRO A 101 -19.67 -8.73 -0.07
N TRP A 102 -19.69 -7.94 -1.14
CA TRP A 102 -18.65 -7.92 -2.17
C TRP A 102 -17.73 -6.72 -1.95
N VAL A 103 -16.87 -6.85 -0.96
CA VAL A 103 -15.87 -5.84 -0.59
C VAL A 103 -14.46 -6.31 -0.95
N ASN A 104 -13.51 -5.38 -1.01
CA ASN A 104 -12.10 -5.70 -1.26
C ASN A 104 -11.86 -6.39 -2.62
N ASP A 105 -12.67 -6.06 -3.64
CA ASP A 105 -12.42 -6.52 -5.00
C ASP A 105 -11.15 -5.88 -5.57
N SER A 106 -10.44 -6.64 -6.40
CA SER A 106 -9.20 -6.19 -7.01
C SER A 106 -9.39 -4.99 -7.94
N ALA A 107 -10.56 -4.79 -8.56
CA ALA A 107 -10.80 -3.58 -9.36
C ALA A 107 -10.92 -2.32 -8.48
N ALA A 108 -11.62 -2.42 -7.35
CA ALA A 108 -11.72 -1.33 -6.37
C ALA A 108 -10.33 -0.94 -5.83
N ILE A 109 -9.55 -1.94 -5.41
CA ILE A 109 -8.19 -1.73 -4.87
C ILE A 109 -7.25 -1.17 -5.95
N ARG A 110 -7.31 -1.66 -7.20
CA ARG A 110 -6.51 -1.12 -8.31
C ARG A 110 -6.86 0.33 -8.63
N HIS A 111 -8.13 0.71 -8.51
CA HIS A 111 -8.56 2.08 -8.72
C HIS A 111 -7.97 2.99 -7.63
N GLU A 112 -8.02 2.57 -6.37
CA GLU A 112 -7.36 3.26 -5.26
C GLU A 112 -5.84 3.35 -5.46
N HIS A 113 -5.16 2.25 -5.82
CA HIS A 113 -3.72 2.26 -6.10
C HIS A 113 -3.34 3.15 -7.28
N ARG A 114 -4.19 3.27 -8.31
CA ARG A 114 -3.95 4.19 -9.44
C ARG A 114 -4.04 5.64 -8.99
N GLN A 115 -5.06 5.97 -8.19
CA GLN A 115 -5.21 7.31 -7.63
C GLN A 115 -4.04 7.65 -6.69
N GLU A 116 -3.68 6.71 -5.82
CA GLU A 116 -2.59 6.89 -4.88
C GLU A 116 -1.22 6.94 -5.56
N GLY A 117 -0.98 6.10 -6.57
CA GLY A 117 0.23 6.15 -7.38
C GLY A 117 0.42 7.50 -8.08
N SER A 118 -0.68 8.10 -8.55
CA SER A 118 -0.67 9.45 -9.15
C SER A 118 -0.37 10.54 -8.12
N ARG A 119 -0.85 10.39 -6.87
CA ARG A 119 -0.51 11.29 -5.76
C ARG A 119 0.94 11.13 -5.32
N ARG A 120 1.39 9.89 -5.17
CA ARG A 120 2.73 9.52 -4.72
C ARG A 120 3.81 9.91 -5.72
N ALA A 121 3.52 9.94 -7.02
CA ALA A 121 4.42 10.47 -8.04
C ALA A 121 4.53 12.01 -8.01
N ARG A 122 3.45 12.71 -7.63
CA ARG A 122 3.41 14.17 -7.56
C ARG A 122 4.27 14.72 -6.41
N HIS A 123 4.25 14.06 -5.25
CA HIS A 123 4.97 14.51 -4.06
C HIS A 123 6.50 14.68 -4.23
N PRO A 124 7.27 13.69 -4.74
CA PRO A 124 8.71 13.84 -4.90
C PRO A 124 9.08 14.85 -5.98
N VAL A 125 8.27 15.01 -7.03
CA VAL A 125 8.49 16.01 -8.08
C VAL A 125 8.32 17.43 -7.51
N VAL A 126 7.22 17.69 -6.82
CA VAL A 126 6.98 18.99 -6.18
C VAL A 126 8.01 19.27 -5.09
N GLY A 127 8.37 18.25 -4.29
CA GLY A 127 9.42 18.35 -3.28
C GLY A 127 10.78 18.70 -3.88
N SER A 128 11.19 18.02 -4.95
CA SER A 128 12.46 18.27 -5.64
C SER A 128 12.50 19.66 -6.27
N LEU A 129 11.41 20.11 -6.91
CA LEU A 129 11.30 21.46 -7.45
C LEU A 129 11.37 22.54 -6.36
N SER A 130 10.75 22.28 -5.20
CA SER A 130 10.80 23.21 -4.06
C SER A 130 12.22 23.34 -3.51
N TRP A 131 12.93 22.23 -3.31
CA TRP A 131 14.33 22.25 -2.89
C TRP A 131 15.25 22.90 -3.93
N ALA A 132 15.04 22.63 -5.21
CA ALA A 132 15.80 23.28 -6.28
C ALA A 132 15.58 24.80 -6.29
N ALA A 133 14.35 25.28 -6.07
CA ALA A 133 14.05 26.71 -5.97
C ALA A 133 14.74 27.36 -4.77
N ILE A 134 14.69 26.72 -3.59
CA ILE A 134 15.34 27.23 -2.37
C ILE A 134 16.85 27.30 -2.56
N LEU A 135 17.48 26.21 -3.01
CA LEU A 135 18.93 26.14 -3.19
C LEU A 135 19.40 27.08 -4.32
N GLY A 136 18.66 27.14 -5.42
CA GLY A 136 18.94 28.05 -6.53
C GLY A 136 18.84 29.52 -6.11
N GLY A 137 17.80 29.88 -5.36
CA GLY A 137 17.64 31.23 -4.81
C GLY A 137 18.74 31.60 -3.83
N ALA A 138 19.09 30.69 -2.91
CA ALA A 138 20.19 30.89 -1.97
C ALA A 138 21.55 31.03 -2.70
N TYR A 139 21.81 30.20 -3.70
CA TYR A 139 23.02 30.29 -4.52
C TYR A 139 23.07 31.62 -5.29
N ALA A 140 21.98 32.03 -5.92
CA ALA A 140 21.91 33.30 -6.65
C ALA A 140 22.13 34.50 -5.73
N ALA A 141 21.50 34.50 -4.55
CA ALA A 141 21.71 35.53 -3.53
C ALA A 141 23.17 35.58 -3.06
N TRP A 142 23.80 34.43 -2.82
CA TRP A 142 25.20 34.36 -2.42
C TRP A 142 26.16 34.82 -3.53
N ARG A 143 25.94 34.37 -4.77
CA ARG A 143 26.85 34.61 -5.90
C ARG A 143 26.76 36.02 -6.47
N TYR A 144 25.57 36.59 -6.52
CA TYR A 144 25.28 37.87 -7.17
C TYR A 144 24.86 38.98 -6.20
N GLY A 145 24.46 38.64 -4.98
CA GLY A 145 24.08 39.61 -3.94
C GLY A 145 25.15 40.67 -3.66
N PRO A 146 26.45 40.33 -3.52
CA PRO A 146 27.49 41.33 -3.28
C PRO A 146 27.65 42.34 -4.43
N GLN A 147 27.44 41.89 -5.67
CA GLN A 147 27.56 42.72 -6.87
C GLN A 147 26.37 43.67 -7.00
N LEU A 148 25.16 43.18 -6.67
CA LEU A 148 23.95 44.00 -6.64
C LEU A 148 23.96 45.00 -5.48
N ALA A 149 24.47 44.61 -4.31
CA ALA A 149 24.63 45.52 -3.17
C ALA A 149 25.65 46.63 -3.46
N GLY A 150 26.78 46.31 -4.12
CA GLY A 150 27.77 47.29 -4.56
C GLY A 150 27.25 48.24 -5.65
N PHE A 151 26.43 47.75 -6.57
CA PHE A 151 25.77 48.58 -7.57
C PHE A 151 24.71 49.51 -6.94
N ALA A 152 23.95 49.00 -5.98
CA ALA A 152 22.97 49.81 -5.25
C ALA A 152 23.63 50.90 -4.40
N SER A 153 24.72 50.58 -3.69
CA SER A 153 25.44 51.56 -2.86
C SER A 153 26.13 52.64 -3.69
N SER A 154 26.74 52.28 -4.82
CA SER A 154 27.36 53.26 -5.74
C SER A 154 26.33 54.18 -6.39
N ARG A 155 25.18 53.65 -6.81
CA ARG A 155 24.09 54.46 -7.39
C ARG A 155 23.44 55.38 -6.35
N MET A 156 23.28 54.91 -5.12
CA MET A 156 22.76 55.72 -4.01
C MET A 156 23.75 56.80 -3.59
N GLY A 157 25.05 56.50 -3.56
CA GLY A 157 26.11 57.49 -3.36
C GLY A 157 26.13 58.57 -4.46
N HIS A 158 25.91 58.18 -5.72
CA HIS A 158 25.86 59.12 -6.83
C HIS A 158 24.61 60.02 -6.81
N MET A 159 23.47 59.49 -6.35
CA MET A 159 22.24 60.28 -6.16
C MET A 159 22.36 61.26 -4.98
N LEU A 160 22.94 60.82 -3.85
CA LEU A 160 23.15 61.67 -2.68
C LEU A 160 24.24 62.73 -2.92
N GLY A 161 25.32 62.38 -3.64
CA GLY A 161 26.38 63.31 -4.02
C GLY A 161 25.90 64.38 -5.01
N ASN A 162 25.07 64.00 -5.99
CA ASN A 162 24.46 64.98 -6.90
C ASN A 162 23.47 65.90 -6.16
N ALA A 163 22.71 65.40 -5.19
CA ALA A 163 21.81 66.23 -4.38
C ALA A 163 22.55 67.25 -3.49
N ALA A 164 23.80 66.96 -3.08
CA ALA A 164 24.62 67.87 -2.28
C ALA A 164 25.29 68.99 -3.09
N LEU A 165 25.39 68.86 -4.42
CA LEU A 165 25.99 69.87 -5.32
C LEU A 165 25.00 70.95 -5.79
N PHE A 166 23.71 70.83 -5.44
CA PHE A 166 22.65 71.79 -5.79
C PHE A 166 22.13 72.62 -4.59
N ASN A 167 22.88 72.67 -3.48
CA ASN A 167 22.63 73.55 -2.33
C ASN A 167 23.79 74.52 -2.12
#